data_AF-A0A1W9M6X6-F1
#
_entry.id   AF-A0A1W9M6X6-F1
#
_cell.length_a   1.000
_cell.length_b   1.000
_cell.length_c   1.000
_cell.angle_alpha   90.00
_cell.angle_beta   90.00
_cell.angle_gamma   90.00
#
_symmetry.space_group_name_H-M   'P 1'
#
loop_
_entity.id
_entity.type
_entity.pdbx_description
1 polymer ?
#
loop_
_entity_poly.entity_id
_entity_poly.type
_entity_poly.pdbx_seq_one_letter_code
_entity_poly.pdbx_strand_id
1 'polypeptide(L)' 'MNTYHTDYTNRLIQEIKATPEEYLPTLLNIVRIFRESITLKPAESSFRQGWEEAMTGETMPIDELWTGIGNDG' A
#
# COMPACT_ATOMS: atom_id res chain seq x y z
N MET A 1 17.51 22.13 -3.26
CA MET A 1 16.08 21.88 -3.51
C MET A 1 15.98 20.88 -4.64
N ASN A 2 15.27 19.77 -4.45
CA ASN A 2 15.30 18.62 -5.35
C ASN A 2 14.49 18.93 -6.63
N THR A 3 15.16 19.43 -7.67
CA THR A 3 14.57 19.88 -8.95
C THR A 3 13.65 18.82 -9.57
N TYR A 4 13.99 17.55 -9.40
CA TYR A 4 13.20 16.39 -9.81
C TYR A 4 11.76 16.40 -9.27
N HIS A 5 11.55 16.74 -7.99
CA HIS A 5 10.22 16.72 -7.39
C HIS A 5 9.32 17.81 -7.98
N THR A 6 9.89 18.97 -8.25
CA THR A 6 9.18 20.13 -8.80
C THR A 6 8.77 19.88 -10.26
N ASP A 7 9.62 19.24 -11.06
CA ASP A 7 9.34 18.97 -12.48
C ASP A 7 8.16 18.01 -12.69
N TYR A 8 8.10 16.92 -11.93
CA TYR A 8 6.97 15.98 -12.03
C TYR A 8 5.66 16.58 -11.50
N THR A 9 5.73 17.40 -10.45
CA THR A 9 4.54 18.10 -9.91
C THR A 9 3.95 19.03 -10.96
N ASN A 10 4.79 19.82 -11.63
CA ASN A 10 4.35 20.73 -12.67
C ASN A 10 3.72 19.99 -13.86
N ARG A 11 4.30 18.86 -14.27
CA ARG A 11 3.74 18.02 -15.34
C ARG A 11 2.37 17.45 -14.98
N LEU A 12 2.21 16.93 -13.77
CA LEU A 12 0.91 16.43 -13.29
C LEU A 12 -0.16 17.53 -13.30
N ILE A 13 0.19 18.74 -12.91
CA ILE A 13 -0.73 19.89 -12.96
C ILE A 13 -1.18 20.18 -14.40
N GLN A 14 -0.27 20.08 -15.38
CA GLN A 14 -0.63 20.30 -16.78
C GLN A 14 -1.58 19.23 -17.31
N GLU A 15 -1.33 17.95 -17.00
CA GLU A 15 -2.24 16.85 -17.39
C GLU A 15 -3.64 17.02 -16.77
N ILE A 16 -3.72 17.42 -15.50
CA ILE A 16 -5.00 17.67 -14.83
C ILE A 16 -5.74 18.83 -15.52
N LYS A 17 -5.04 19.90 -15.90
CA LYS A 17 -5.64 21.05 -16.61
C LYS A 17 -6.10 20.71 -18.04
N ALA A 18 -5.42 19.78 -18.70
CA ALA A 18 -5.76 19.31 -20.04
C ALA A 18 -6.89 18.28 -20.05
N THR A 19 -7.26 17.73 -18.90
CA THR A 19 -8.32 16.72 -18.78
C THR A 19 -9.70 17.39 -18.89
N PRO A 20 -10.60 16.89 -19.76
CA PRO A 20 -11.96 17.42 -19.85
C PRO A 20 -12.73 17.24 -18.54
N GLU A 21 -13.60 18.19 -18.22
CA GLU A 21 -14.31 18.25 -16.93
C GLU A 21 -15.10 16.97 -16.62
N GLU A 22 -15.71 16.34 -17.63
CA GLU A 22 -16.48 15.10 -17.45
C GLU A 22 -15.63 13.91 -16.94
N TYR A 23 -14.31 13.96 -17.12
CA TYR A 23 -13.39 12.90 -16.71
C TYR A 23 -12.64 13.20 -15.41
N LEU A 24 -12.72 14.44 -14.88
CA LEU A 24 -12.06 14.82 -13.63
C LEU A 24 -12.45 13.94 -12.43
N PRO A 25 -13.72 13.53 -12.23
CA PRO A 25 -14.09 12.63 -11.14
C PRO A 25 -13.37 11.27 -11.23
N THR A 26 -13.25 10.72 -12.44
CA THR A 26 -12.55 9.46 -12.68
C THR A 26 -11.05 9.60 -12.44
N LEU A 27 -10.44 10.69 -12.92
CA LEU A 27 -9.03 10.98 -12.68
C LEU A 27 -8.73 11.10 -11.18
N LEU A 28 -9.58 11.81 -10.44
CA LEU A 28 -9.46 11.94 -8.98
C LEU A 28 -9.53 10.57 -8.28
N ASN A 29 -10.43 9.69 -8.74
CA ASN A 29 -10.53 8.34 -8.19
C ASN A 29 -9.26 7.52 -8.43
N ILE A 30 -8.69 7.59 -9.64
CA ILE A 30 -7.43 6.91 -9.98
C ILE A 30 -6.29 7.38 -9.05
N VAL A 31 -6.16 8.69 -8.85
CA VAL A 31 -5.13 9.25 -7.95
C VAL A 31 -5.32 8.80 -6.51
N ARG A 32 -6.57 8.71 -6.03
CA ARG A 32 -6.87 8.19 -4.68
C ARG A 32 -6.49 6.73 -4.53
N ILE A 33 -6.91 5.88 -5.48
CA ILE A 33 -6.58 4.45 -5.48
C ILE A 33 -5.06 4.25 -5.55
N PHE A 34 -4.36 5.00 -6.40
CA PHE A 34 -2.90 4.95 -6.48
C PHE A 34 -2.24 5.36 -5.17
N ARG A 35 -2.71 6.44 -4.54
CA ARG A 35 -2.20 6.86 -3.24
C ARG A 35 -2.44 5.78 -2.19
N GLU A 36 -3.63 5.18 -2.16
CA GLU A 36 -3.96 4.11 -1.22
C GLU A 36 -3.15 2.83 -1.47
N SER A 37 -2.81 2.51 -2.73
CA SER A 37 -2.00 1.33 -3.05
C SER A 37 -0.54 1.48 -2.65
N ILE A 38 0.05 2.67 -2.81
CA ILE A 38 1.41 2.95 -2.30
C ILE A 38 1.41 3.14 -0.78
N THR A 39 0.27 3.59 -0.23
CA THR A 39 0.02 3.65 1.21
C THR A 39 -0.58 2.31 1.68
N LEU A 40 0.01 1.20 1.21
CA LEU A 40 -0.18 -0.14 1.78
C LEU A 40 -0.23 0.03 3.31
N LYS A 41 -1.29 -0.51 3.95
CA LYS A 41 -1.50 -0.41 5.40
C LYS A 41 -0.13 -0.57 6.07
N PRO A 42 0.37 0.45 6.80
CA PRO A 42 1.73 0.40 7.28
C PRO A 42 1.90 -0.92 8.01
N ALA A 43 2.89 -1.70 7.58
CA ALA A 43 3.25 -2.93 8.25
C ALA A 43 3.48 -2.69 9.74
N GLU A 44 3.64 -1.44 10.19
CA GLU A 44 3.54 -1.01 11.59
C GLU A 44 2.40 -1.69 12.37
N SER A 45 1.17 -1.81 11.85
CA SER A 45 0.10 -2.47 12.61
C SER A 45 0.35 -3.97 12.72
N SER A 46 0.73 -4.62 11.62
CA SER A 46 1.08 -6.05 11.59
C SER A 46 2.34 -6.36 12.38
N PHE A 47 3.30 -5.44 12.41
CA PHE A 47 4.56 -5.53 13.12
C PHE A 47 4.35 -5.33 14.61
N ARG A 48 3.53 -4.35 15.00
CA ARG A 48 3.16 -4.13 16.40
C ARG A 48 2.43 -5.34 16.96
N GLN A 49 1.48 -5.88 16.20
CA GLN A 49 0.78 -7.11 16.54
C GLN A 49 1.75 -8.30 16.65
N GLY A 50 2.54 -8.57 15.60
CA GLY A 50 3.51 -9.67 15.63
C GLY A 50 4.58 -9.51 16.71
N TRP A 51 4.91 -8.28 17.11
CA TRP A 51 5.82 -7.98 18.21
C TRP A 51 5.20 -8.30 19.58
N GLU A 52 3.92 -7.97 19.77
CA GLU A 52 3.17 -8.34 20.97
C GLU A 52 3.02 -9.86 21.07
N GLU A 53 2.62 -10.53 19.99
CA GLU A 53 2.50 -12.00 19.91
C GLU A 53 3.84 -12.70 20.22
N ALA A 54 4.97 -12.17 19.71
CA ALA A 54 6.30 -12.69 20.03
C ALA A 54 6.68 -12.52 21.51
N MET A 55 6.31 -11.39 22.12
CA MET A 55 6.60 -11.09 23.53
C MET A 55 5.72 -11.90 24.50
N THR A 56 4.48 -12.21 24.11
CA THR A 56 3.54 -13.01 24.91
C THR A 56 3.71 -14.51 24.70
N GLY A 57 4.54 -14.92 23.74
CA GLY A 57 4.77 -16.33 23.41
C GLY A 57 3.64 -16.95 22.57
N GLU A 58 2.78 -16.12 21.99
CA GLU A 58 1.74 -16.50 21.01
C GLU A 58 2.37 -16.77 19.63
N THR A 59 3.42 -17.61 19.61
CA THR A 59 4.18 -17.96 18.42
C THR A 59 3.97 -19.43 18.07
N MET A 60 3.94 -19.74 16.78
CA MET A 60 3.88 -21.11 16.29
C MET A 60 5.28 -21.62 15.97
N PRO A 61 5.63 -22.88 16.32
CA PRO A 61 6.88 -23.50 15.90
C PRO A 61 7.00 -23.52 14.37
N ILE A 62 8.22 -23.33 13.86
CA ILE A 62 8.46 -23.34 12.42
C ILE A 62 8.11 -24.68 11.76
N ASP A 63 8.23 -25.77 12.51
CA ASP A 63 7.88 -27.12 12.07
C ASP A 63 6.36 -27.31 11.85
N GLU A 64 5.54 -26.44 12.45
CA GLU A 64 4.07 -26.45 12.29
C GLU A 64 3.59 -25.51 11.17
N LEU A 65 4.47 -24.65 10.63
CA LEU A 65 4.11 -23.59 9.66
C LEU A 65 3.38 -24.11 8.42
N TRP A 66 3.70 -25.32 7.96
CA TRP A 66 3.14 -25.94 6.76
C TRP A 66 2.04 -26.96 7.07
N THR A 67 1.68 -27.16 8.34
CA THR A 67 0.62 -28.10 8.71
C THR A 67 -0.72 -27.60 8.16
N GLY A 68 -1.38 -28.43 7.35
CA GLY A 68 -2.66 -28.11 6.72
C GLY A 68 -2.59 -27.29 5.41
N ILE A 69 -1.41 -26.90 4.93
CA ILE A 69 -1.24 -26.15 3.66
C ILE A 69 -0.92 -27.08 2.46
N GLY A 70 -0.98 -28.40 2.63
CA GLY A 70 -0.65 -29.33 1.53
C GLY A 70 -1.09 -30.78 1.70
N ASN A 71 -2.18 -31.04 2.43
CA ASN A 71 -2.70 -32.41 2.55
C ASN A 71 -4.21 -32.49 2.27
N ASP A 72 -4.57 -31.98 1.09
CA ASP A 72 -5.81 -32.33 0.41
C ASP A 72 -5.41 -33.33 -0.68
N GLY A 73 -5.34 -34.61 -0.29
CA GLY A 73 -5.18 -35.72 -1.23
C GLY A 73 -6.42 -35.96 -2.05
#